data_AF-A0A848VKL8-F1
#
_entry.id   AF-A0A848VKL8-F1
#
_cell.length_a   1.000
_cell.length_b   1.000
_cell.length_c   1.000
_cell.angle_alpha   90.00
_cell.angle_beta   90.00
_cell.angle_gamma   90.00
#
_symmetry.space_group_name_H-M   'P 1'
#
loop_
_entity.id
_entity.type
_entity.pdbx_description
1 polymer ?
#
loop_
_entity_poly.entity_id
_entity_poly.type
_entity_poly.pdbx_seq_one_letter_code
_entity_poly.pdbx_strand_id
1 'polypeptide(L)'
;MARVIPHIASLTGCRPFWPERTSTPVSTSPGLIIGLVAGLLLLSAPTDALSQPTLEVSRERARGLLVGSLIGDAAGAPTEFAPPVRYARVRPEAPLSKAELTELAARFVIHPSDREQEPFGPWSRIPATLTDDSRFKIIFFDHLAGVAEGSAEGEAGAAAGSAEGAAVGATDATVGAAAEATPHPSRAGFAAEILDWEDRSELSRAWLAEFAASARWVLGDSAGGLPPERAWGGIPTMAGQMPFLPVALLSATPEEAYRATWDLNFLDNGFAKDITSAIAAGLREALNSGATWQSIEQVMRSTDPYGFGRVPWVPRQLEQWLDAAAEIAREAHGSPERLYELLDARADATTWWEGWVPVLVTFSAVRVGQGDPLATMQIIQEFGHDTDSYLQLAGAFLGALHGADVFPEAMRSQVTESLARDYGASVDEWLELAGY
;
A
#
# COMPACT_ATOMS: atom_id res chain seq x y z
N MET A 1 -8.02 52.15 -29.50
CA MET A 1 -7.58 51.08 -30.41
C MET A 1 -7.67 49.76 -29.66
N ALA A 2 -8.85 49.14 -29.69
CA ALA A 2 -9.10 47.81 -29.15
C ALA A 2 -8.87 46.80 -30.29
N ARG A 3 -8.12 45.73 -30.03
CA ARG A 3 -8.04 44.58 -30.96
C ARG A 3 -8.90 43.45 -30.42
N VAL A 4 -10.00 43.26 -31.13
CA VAL A 4 -10.87 42.10 -31.14
C VAL A 4 -10.17 40.98 -31.93
N ILE A 5 -10.19 39.75 -31.43
CA ILE A 5 -9.93 38.52 -32.20
C ILE A 5 -11.17 37.63 -32.10
N PRO A 6 -11.82 37.26 -33.22
CA PRO A 6 -12.95 36.34 -33.24
C PRO A 6 -12.61 34.90 -33.68
N HIS A 7 -13.43 33.95 -33.21
CA HIS A 7 -13.79 32.59 -33.70
C HIS A 7 -12.67 31.54 -33.87
N ILE A 8 -12.62 30.44 -33.09
CA ILE A 8 -13.52 29.26 -32.99
C ILE A 8 -13.93 28.68 -34.35
N ALA A 9 -13.22 27.63 -34.78
CA ALA A 9 -13.65 26.69 -35.81
C ALA A 9 -13.33 25.24 -35.37
N SER A 10 -14.41 24.46 -35.20
CA SER A 10 -14.57 23.00 -35.22
C SER A 10 -13.41 22.07 -34.84
N LEU A 11 -13.52 21.44 -33.68
CA LEU A 11 -12.94 20.13 -33.38
C LEU A 11 -14.05 19.07 -33.51
N THR A 12 -14.28 18.58 -34.73
CA THR A 12 -14.97 17.30 -34.96
C THR A 12 -13.90 16.30 -35.38
N GLY A 13 -13.39 15.53 -34.41
CA GLY A 13 -12.30 14.60 -34.68
C GLY A 13 -11.77 13.87 -33.46
N CYS A 14 -12.63 13.44 -32.53
CA CYS A 14 -12.26 12.47 -31.50
C CYS A 14 -13.19 11.28 -31.63
N ARG A 15 -12.71 10.20 -32.25
CA ARG A 15 -13.30 8.87 -32.12
C ARG A 15 -12.57 8.17 -30.97
N PRO A 16 -13.27 7.60 -29.97
CA PRO A 16 -12.63 6.71 -29.01
C PRO A 16 -12.21 5.42 -29.73
N PHE A 17 -10.94 5.08 -29.59
CA PHE A 17 -10.33 3.85 -30.10
C PHE A 17 -10.69 2.70 -29.16
N TRP A 18 -11.68 1.90 -29.54
CA TRP A 18 -11.96 0.61 -28.93
C TRP A 18 -11.38 -0.48 -29.85
N PRO A 19 -10.56 -1.42 -29.35
CA PRO A 19 -10.13 -2.55 -30.18
C PRO A 19 -11.32 -3.46 -30.48
N GLU A 20 -11.60 -3.67 -31.76
CA GLU A 20 -12.62 -4.59 -32.26
C GLU A 20 -12.29 -6.03 -31.82
N ARG A 21 -13.12 -6.60 -30.93
CA ARG A 21 -13.14 -8.05 -30.71
C ARG A 21 -13.84 -8.71 -31.89
N THR A 22 -13.08 -9.49 -32.67
CA THR A 22 -13.62 -10.41 -33.67
C THR A 22 -14.36 -11.55 -32.96
N SER A 23 -15.68 -11.45 -32.93
CA SER A 23 -16.55 -12.54 -32.50
C SER A 23 -16.70 -13.55 -33.64
N THR A 24 -16.20 -14.76 -33.41
CA THR A 24 -16.55 -15.91 -34.25
C THR A 24 -17.88 -16.49 -33.76
N PRO A 25 -18.82 -16.86 -34.65
CA PRO A 25 -20.11 -17.37 -34.23
C PRO A 25 -20.00 -18.84 -33.81
N VAL A 26 -20.40 -19.15 -32.57
CA VAL A 26 -20.62 -20.52 -32.13
C VAL A 26 -21.96 -20.99 -32.68
N SER A 27 -21.90 -21.97 -33.57
CA SER A 27 -23.04 -22.69 -34.14
C SER A 27 -23.78 -23.48 -33.06
N THR A 28 -25.05 -23.15 -32.84
CA THR A 28 -25.98 -23.94 -32.03
C THR A 28 -26.55 -25.09 -32.87
N SER A 29 -26.41 -26.32 -32.38
CA SER A 29 -27.24 -27.45 -32.82
C SER A 29 -27.87 -28.14 -31.59
N PRO A 30 -29.16 -28.52 -31.64
CA PRO A 30 -29.88 -29.09 -30.51
C PRO A 30 -29.70 -30.60 -30.46
N GLY A 31 -29.53 -31.19 -29.27
CA GLY A 31 -29.52 -32.64 -29.16
C GLY A 31 -29.34 -33.18 -27.75
N LEU A 32 -30.37 -33.90 -27.29
CA LEU A 32 -30.37 -34.93 -26.26
C LEU A 32 -30.24 -34.52 -24.78
N ILE A 33 -31.40 -34.36 -24.15
CA ILE A 33 -31.60 -34.60 -22.72
C ILE A 33 -31.65 -36.13 -22.53
N ILE A 34 -30.60 -36.72 -21.96
CA ILE A 34 -30.67 -38.04 -21.32
C ILE A 34 -30.57 -37.80 -19.83
N GLY A 35 -31.68 -38.08 -19.14
CA GLY A 35 -31.76 -38.07 -17.69
C GLY A 35 -30.91 -39.18 -17.08
N LEU A 36 -30.06 -38.81 -16.13
CA LEU A 36 -29.37 -39.74 -15.25
C LEU A 36 -29.67 -39.30 -13.81
N VAL A 37 -30.65 -39.98 -13.23
CA VAL A 37 -30.95 -39.95 -11.81
C VAL A 37 -29.88 -40.78 -11.12
N ALA A 38 -28.97 -40.13 -10.40
CA ALA A 38 -28.03 -40.79 -9.50
C ALA A 38 -28.33 -40.34 -8.07
N GLY A 39 -28.71 -41.31 -7.25
CA GLY A 39 -29.16 -41.11 -5.88
C GLY A 39 -28.09 -40.52 -4.97
N LEU A 40 -28.49 -39.50 -4.22
CA LEU A 40 -27.72 -38.91 -3.13
C LEU A 40 -27.76 -39.87 -1.93
N LEU A 41 -26.70 -40.66 -1.75
CA LEU A 41 -26.40 -41.33 -0.48
C LEU A 41 -25.72 -40.31 0.44
N LEU A 42 -26.49 -39.82 1.41
CA LEU A 42 -26.00 -39.02 2.54
C LEU A 42 -25.14 -39.91 3.44
N LEU A 43 -23.82 -39.90 3.22
CA LEU A 43 -22.84 -40.35 4.21
C LEU A 43 -22.48 -39.13 5.08
N SER A 44 -22.94 -39.15 6.33
CA SER A 44 -22.57 -38.22 7.38
C SER A 44 -21.09 -38.41 7.73
N ALA A 45 -20.25 -37.51 7.24
CA ALA A 45 -18.88 -37.34 7.73
C ALA A 45 -18.92 -36.72 9.14
N PRO A 46 -18.05 -37.15 10.07
CA PRO A 46 -17.98 -36.57 11.39
C PRO A 46 -17.57 -35.10 11.30
N THR A 47 -18.31 -34.25 12.01
CA THR A 47 -17.96 -32.86 12.32
C THR A 47 -16.78 -32.85 13.28
N ASP A 48 -15.59 -33.16 12.77
CA ASP A 48 -14.37 -32.69 13.41
C ASP A 48 -14.27 -31.19 13.11
N ALA A 49 -14.35 -30.41 14.18
CA ALA A 49 -14.11 -28.98 14.17
C ALA A 49 -12.77 -28.73 13.47
N LEU A 50 -12.83 -28.16 12.26
CA LEU A 50 -11.69 -27.54 11.62
C LEU A 50 -11.24 -26.41 12.55
N SER A 51 -10.24 -26.70 13.39
CA SER A 51 -9.46 -25.69 14.06
C SER A 51 -8.92 -24.75 12.97
N GLN A 52 -9.45 -23.53 12.93
CA GLN A 52 -8.91 -22.45 12.14
C GLN A 52 -7.41 -22.37 12.46
N PRO A 53 -6.50 -22.39 11.46
CA PRO A 53 -5.09 -22.14 11.74
C PRO A 53 -5.01 -20.75 12.36
N THR A 54 -4.63 -20.68 13.64
CA THR A 54 -4.27 -19.42 14.28
C THR A 54 -3.12 -18.83 13.48
N LEU A 55 -3.35 -17.69 12.84
CA LEU A 55 -2.34 -16.92 12.13
C LEU A 55 -1.32 -16.41 13.14
N GLU A 56 -0.28 -17.20 13.39
CA GLU A 56 0.87 -16.71 14.13
C GLU A 56 1.73 -15.89 13.16
N VAL A 57 1.45 -14.59 13.16
CA VAL A 57 2.22 -13.61 12.40
C VAL A 57 3.52 -13.39 13.15
N SER A 58 4.67 -13.64 12.51
CA SER A 58 5.94 -13.41 13.19
C SER A 58 6.23 -11.91 13.32
N ARG A 59 6.68 -11.49 14.51
CA ARG A 59 7.19 -10.12 14.75
C ARG A 59 8.23 -9.71 13.71
N GLU A 60 9.04 -10.64 13.23
CA GLU A 60 10.05 -10.39 12.18
C GLU A 60 9.45 -9.98 10.82
N ARG A 61 8.28 -10.50 10.45
CA ARG A 61 7.58 -10.12 9.23
C ARG A 61 6.82 -8.81 9.38
N ALA A 62 6.23 -8.59 10.55
CA ALA A 62 5.66 -7.29 10.90
C ALA A 62 6.74 -6.20 10.85
N ARG A 63 7.91 -6.45 11.45
CA ARG A 63 9.09 -5.57 11.36
C ARG A 63 9.55 -5.40 9.92
N GLY A 64 9.59 -6.48 9.15
CA GLY A 64 9.97 -6.47 7.74
C GLY A 64 9.09 -5.54 6.90
N LEU A 65 7.77 -5.57 7.11
CA LEU A 65 6.83 -4.65 6.45
C LEU A 65 7.19 -3.19 6.72
N LEU A 66 7.34 -2.83 8.00
CA LEU A 66 7.61 -1.45 8.41
C LEU A 66 8.99 -0.98 7.96
N VAL A 67 10.04 -1.74 8.27
CA VAL A 67 11.43 -1.38 7.92
C VAL A 67 11.65 -1.41 6.41
N GLY A 68 11.09 -2.39 5.71
CA GLY A 68 11.20 -2.48 4.25
C GLY A 68 10.57 -1.28 3.56
N SER A 69 9.42 -0.82 4.05
CA SER A 69 8.80 0.43 3.58
C SER A 69 9.70 1.64 3.82
N LEU A 70 10.24 1.81 5.03
CA LEU A 70 11.16 2.92 5.36
C LEU A 70 12.44 2.89 4.51
N ILE A 71 13.01 1.71 4.27
CA ILE A 71 14.18 1.53 3.37
C ILE A 71 13.81 1.93 1.95
N GLY A 72 12.62 1.56 1.49
CA GLY A 72 12.17 1.88 0.14
C GLY A 72 12.04 3.39 -0.08
N ASP A 73 11.36 4.07 0.83
CA ASP A 73 11.26 5.54 0.85
C ASP A 73 12.66 6.17 0.82
N ALA A 74 13.50 5.85 1.82
CA ALA A 74 14.83 6.42 1.96
C ALA A 74 15.74 6.16 0.75
N ALA A 75 15.62 5.00 0.11
CA ALA A 75 16.42 4.64 -1.07
C ALA A 75 15.92 5.30 -2.36
N GLY A 76 14.62 5.59 -2.47
CA GLY A 76 14.03 6.21 -3.65
C GLY A 76 14.08 7.73 -3.64
N ALA A 77 14.07 8.34 -2.45
CA ALA A 77 14.07 9.80 -2.27
C ALA A 77 15.19 10.54 -3.04
N PRO A 78 16.44 10.03 -3.12
CA PRO A 78 17.50 10.69 -3.89
C PRO A 78 17.28 10.68 -5.40
N THR A 79 16.49 9.74 -5.92
CA THR A 79 16.29 9.51 -7.37
C THR A 79 14.89 9.87 -7.86
N GLU A 80 13.98 10.23 -6.96
CA GLU A 80 12.62 10.65 -7.29
C GLU A 80 12.63 11.83 -8.28
N PHE A 81 11.91 11.67 -9.39
CA PHE A 81 11.86 12.56 -10.57
C PHE A 81 13.20 12.97 -11.19
N ALA A 82 14.30 12.35 -10.78
CA ALA A 82 15.59 12.51 -11.42
C ALA A 82 15.63 11.71 -12.74
N PRO A 83 16.46 12.12 -13.71
CA PRO A 83 16.73 11.29 -14.88
C PRO A 83 17.17 9.89 -14.46
N PRO A 84 16.54 8.81 -14.97
CA PRO A 84 16.81 7.46 -14.50
C PRO A 84 18.25 7.05 -14.82
N VAL A 85 18.94 6.53 -13.82
CA VAL A 85 20.30 5.99 -13.97
C VAL A 85 20.21 4.48 -14.16
N ARG A 86 20.18 4.06 -15.42
CA ARG A 86 20.03 2.65 -15.80
C ARG A 86 21.40 2.00 -15.98
N TYR A 87 21.71 1.01 -15.15
CA TYR A 87 22.95 0.24 -15.26
C TYR A 87 22.74 -1.08 -16.01
N ALA A 88 21.49 -1.49 -16.21
CA ALA A 88 21.13 -2.60 -17.08
C ALA A 88 21.74 -2.42 -18.48
N ARG A 89 22.39 -3.49 -18.98
CA ARG A 89 23.01 -3.51 -20.32
C ARG A 89 22.13 -4.29 -21.29
N VAL A 90 22.21 -3.92 -22.57
CA VAL A 90 21.65 -4.69 -23.69
C VAL A 90 22.06 -6.15 -23.57
N ARG A 91 21.07 -7.01 -23.36
CA ARG A 91 21.25 -8.45 -23.14
C ARG A 91 20.36 -9.27 -24.08
N PRO A 92 20.73 -10.52 -24.38
CA PRO A 92 19.82 -11.47 -25.01
C PRO A 92 18.57 -11.66 -24.16
N GLU A 93 17.41 -11.88 -24.79
CA GLU A 93 16.12 -12.11 -24.13
C GLU A 93 16.16 -13.41 -23.30
N ALA A 94 16.52 -13.30 -22.02
CA ALA A 94 16.59 -14.42 -21.09
C ALA A 94 16.37 -13.97 -19.62
N PRO A 95 15.80 -14.84 -18.76
CA PRO A 95 15.74 -14.59 -17.33
C PRO A 95 17.10 -14.24 -16.72
N LEU A 96 17.10 -13.46 -15.65
CA LEU A 96 18.33 -13.19 -14.88
C LEU A 96 18.83 -14.49 -14.24
N SER A 97 20.10 -14.79 -14.45
CA SER A 97 20.79 -15.86 -13.72
C SER A 97 20.94 -15.48 -12.25
N LYS A 98 21.20 -16.48 -11.39
CA LYS A 98 21.45 -16.24 -9.96
C LYS A 98 22.62 -15.27 -9.72
N ALA A 99 23.65 -15.30 -10.57
CA ALA A 99 24.78 -14.39 -10.46
C ALA A 99 24.38 -12.93 -10.79
N GLU A 100 23.58 -12.73 -11.84
CA GLU A 100 23.06 -11.40 -12.21
C GLU A 100 22.10 -10.86 -11.15
N LEU A 101 21.23 -11.70 -10.57
CA LEU A 101 20.38 -11.31 -9.42
C LEU A 101 21.24 -10.88 -8.23
N THR A 102 22.30 -11.62 -7.92
CA THR A 102 23.23 -11.26 -6.83
C THR A 102 23.93 -9.93 -7.12
N GLU A 103 24.32 -9.67 -8.37
CA GLU A 103 24.94 -8.41 -8.78
C GLU A 103 23.96 -7.23 -8.74
N LEU A 104 22.69 -7.43 -9.09
CA LEU A 104 21.63 -6.43 -8.91
C LEU A 104 21.39 -6.15 -7.41
N ALA A 105 21.21 -7.19 -6.62
CA ALA A 105 21.02 -7.10 -5.18
C ALA A 105 22.15 -6.34 -4.48
N ALA A 106 23.41 -6.59 -4.88
CA ALA A 106 24.57 -5.92 -4.30
C ALA A 106 24.69 -4.43 -4.68
N ARG A 107 23.96 -3.96 -5.69
CA ARG A 107 23.92 -2.55 -6.10
C ARG A 107 22.88 -1.74 -5.34
N PHE A 108 21.83 -2.39 -4.83
CA PHE A 108 20.80 -1.69 -4.08
C PHE A 108 21.41 -1.08 -2.83
N VAL A 109 21.36 0.25 -2.74
CA VAL A 109 21.85 1.02 -1.60
C VAL A 109 20.96 2.25 -1.36
N ILE A 110 20.96 2.71 -0.12
CA ILE A 110 20.42 4.03 0.21
C ILE A 110 21.45 5.07 -0.20
N HIS A 111 21.21 5.76 -1.30
CA HIS A 111 22.12 6.80 -1.78
C HIS A 111 22.03 8.05 -0.87
N PRO A 112 23.14 8.79 -0.68
CA PRO A 112 23.06 10.12 -0.13
C PRO A 112 22.15 11.00 -1.00
N SER A 113 21.34 11.84 -0.36
CA SER A 113 20.52 12.83 -1.06
C SER A 113 21.15 14.21 -0.92
N ASP A 114 21.43 14.86 -2.05
CA ASP A 114 21.81 16.28 -2.10
C ASP A 114 20.58 17.18 -2.34
N ARG A 115 19.36 16.62 -2.28
CA ARG A 115 18.13 17.37 -2.53
C ARG A 115 17.91 18.45 -1.48
N GLU A 116 17.27 19.54 -1.91
CA GLU A 116 16.83 20.59 -0.98
C GLU A 116 15.62 20.14 -0.17
N GLN A 117 15.32 20.88 0.89
CA GLN A 117 14.12 20.61 1.67
C GLN A 117 12.89 20.92 0.82
N GLU A 118 12.01 19.95 0.68
CA GLU A 118 10.80 20.07 -0.13
C GLU A 118 9.59 19.55 0.67
N PRO A 119 8.37 20.07 0.42
CA PRO A 119 7.19 19.64 1.17
C PRO A 119 6.94 18.12 1.12
N PHE A 120 7.00 17.52 -0.07
CA PHE A 120 6.78 16.08 -0.29
C PHE A 120 8.09 15.29 -0.19
N GLY A 121 9.21 15.86 -0.66
CA GLY A 121 10.52 15.23 -0.55
C GLY A 121 11.15 15.29 0.85
N PRO A 122 12.48 15.18 0.94
CA PRO A 122 13.18 15.12 2.22
C PRO A 122 13.12 16.43 2.99
N TRP A 123 13.05 16.35 4.32
CA TRP A 123 13.14 17.52 5.21
C TRP A 123 14.52 17.69 5.85
N SER A 124 15.44 16.76 5.63
CA SER A 124 16.85 16.88 6.04
C SER A 124 17.77 16.53 4.88
N ARG A 125 19.01 17.04 4.93
CA ARG A 125 20.09 16.69 3.97
C ARG A 125 20.95 15.53 4.45
N ILE A 126 20.45 14.76 5.41
CA ILE A 126 21.18 13.64 6.02
C ILE A 126 20.91 12.38 5.19
N PRO A 127 21.89 11.48 5.01
CA PRO A 127 21.65 10.19 4.37
C PRO A 127 20.48 9.43 5.03
N ALA A 128 19.74 8.67 4.21
CA ALA A 128 18.55 7.95 4.64
C ALA A 128 17.48 8.86 5.27
N THR A 129 17.35 10.09 4.78
CA THR A 129 16.20 10.95 5.08
C THR A 129 14.93 10.32 4.50
N LEU A 130 13.83 10.45 5.24
CA LEU A 130 12.52 9.96 4.84
C LEU A 130 11.73 11.08 4.13
N THR A 131 10.74 10.71 3.33
CA THR A 131 9.84 11.63 2.60
C THR A 131 8.44 11.61 3.21
N ASP A 132 7.43 12.06 2.46
CA ASP A 132 6.06 12.03 2.92
C ASP A 132 5.48 10.61 3.03
N ASP A 133 6.00 9.63 2.27
CA ASP A 133 5.62 8.23 2.39
C ASP A 133 5.72 7.74 3.83
N SER A 134 6.85 7.99 4.50
CA SER A 134 7.03 7.63 5.90
C SER A 134 6.33 8.61 6.83
N ARG A 135 6.33 9.92 6.56
CA ARG A 135 5.66 10.89 7.46
C ARG A 135 4.16 10.62 7.58
N PHE A 136 3.49 10.18 6.52
CA PHE A 136 2.10 9.73 6.63
C PHE A 136 1.93 8.49 7.51
N LYS A 137 2.91 7.57 7.54
CA LYS A 137 2.90 6.46 8.51
C LYS A 137 3.09 6.95 9.93
N ILE A 138 3.93 7.95 10.14
CA ILE A 138 4.08 8.59 11.46
C ILE A 138 2.74 9.17 11.91
N ILE A 139 2.05 9.95 11.07
CA ILE A 139 0.68 10.45 11.37
C ILE A 139 -0.26 9.29 11.72
N PHE A 140 -0.21 8.19 10.98
CA PHE A 140 -1.04 7.02 11.26
C PHE A 140 -0.77 6.42 12.64
N PHE A 141 0.51 6.29 13.02
CA PHE A 141 0.90 5.74 14.32
C PHE A 141 0.74 6.74 15.48
N ASP A 142 0.90 8.05 15.26
CA ASP A 142 0.59 9.10 16.24
C ASP A 142 -0.91 9.02 16.63
N HIS A 143 -1.79 8.91 15.64
CA HIS A 143 -3.22 8.67 15.88
C HIS A 143 -3.48 7.36 16.63
N LEU A 144 -2.79 6.28 16.25
CA LEU A 144 -2.92 4.98 16.91
C LEU A 144 -2.49 5.04 18.39
N ALA A 145 -1.39 5.74 18.68
CA ALA A 145 -0.91 5.99 20.03
C ALA A 145 -1.93 6.80 20.85
N GLY A 146 -2.48 7.88 20.28
CA GLY A 146 -3.51 8.67 20.94
C GLY A 146 -4.79 7.87 21.28
N VAL A 147 -5.16 6.90 20.43
CA VAL A 147 -6.27 5.97 20.71
C VAL A 147 -5.93 5.04 21.89
N ALA A 148 -4.70 4.52 21.95
CA ALA A 148 -4.26 3.66 23.05
C ALA A 148 -4.23 4.40 24.39
N GLU A 149 -3.68 5.62 24.41
CA GLU A 149 -3.64 6.47 25.61
C GLU A 149 -5.04 6.85 26.11
N GLY A 150 -5.93 7.29 25.22
CA GLY A 150 -7.31 7.64 25.58
C GLY A 150 -8.12 6.45 26.12
N SER A 151 -7.81 5.23 25.66
CA SER A 151 -8.41 4.00 26.18
C SER A 151 -7.94 3.69 27.59
N ALA A 152 -6.63 3.82 27.85
CA ALA A 152 -6.03 3.64 29.18
C ALA A 152 -6.56 4.68 30.20
N GLU A 153 -6.71 5.94 29.80
CA GLU A 153 -7.29 6.98 30.65
C GLU A 153 -8.78 6.73 30.96
N GLY A 154 -9.55 6.27 29.96
CA GLY A 154 -10.96 5.89 30.14
C GLY A 154 -11.15 4.73 31.13
N GLU A 155 -10.28 3.73 31.06
CA GLU A 155 -10.26 2.60 32.01
C GLU A 155 -9.84 3.04 33.42
N ALA A 156 -8.79 3.86 33.53
CA ALA A 156 -8.36 4.41 34.82
C ALA A 156 -9.42 5.32 35.46
N GLY A 157 -10.12 6.14 34.66
CA GLY A 157 -11.24 6.98 35.10
C GLY A 157 -12.46 6.18 35.55
N ALA A 158 -12.79 5.08 34.86
CA ALA A 158 -13.86 4.17 35.25
C ALA A 158 -13.52 3.38 36.54
N ALA A 159 -12.26 2.98 36.72
CA ALA A 159 -11.77 2.35 37.94
C ALA A 159 -11.77 3.33 39.14
N ALA A 160 -11.45 4.61 38.91
CA ALA A 160 -11.54 5.65 39.95
C ALA A 160 -12.99 6.02 40.30
N GLY A 161 -13.91 6.05 39.31
CA GLY A 161 -15.33 6.34 39.51
C GLY A 161 -16.14 5.22 40.17
N SER A 162 -15.61 3.99 40.22
CA SER A 162 -16.24 2.84 40.87
C SER A 162 -15.79 2.62 42.32
N ALA A 163 -14.88 3.46 42.85
CA ALA A 163 -14.45 3.42 44.25
C ALA A 163 -15.44 4.11 45.22
N GLU A 164 -16.43 4.87 44.73
CA GLU A 164 -17.51 5.44 45.55
C GLU A 164 -18.78 4.58 45.45
N GLY A 165 -18.75 3.41 46.09
CA GLY A 165 -19.96 2.71 46.51
C GLY A 165 -20.09 1.27 46.03
N ALA A 166 -19.47 0.33 46.76
CA ALA A 166 -20.10 -0.93 47.19
C ALA A 166 -19.07 -1.80 47.93
N ALA A 167 -19.18 -1.87 49.25
CA ALA A 167 -18.59 -2.94 50.03
C ALA A 167 -19.61 -4.07 50.18
N VAL A 168 -19.47 -5.19 49.44
CA VAL A 168 -19.80 -6.57 49.90
C VAL A 168 -19.11 -7.61 48.99
N GLY A 169 -18.12 -8.33 49.54
CA GLY A 169 -18.06 -9.82 49.58
C GLY A 169 -17.75 -10.68 48.34
N ALA A 170 -16.61 -11.40 48.45
CA ALA A 170 -16.31 -12.76 47.96
C ALA A 170 -15.93 -12.95 46.46
N THR A 171 -14.64 -13.00 46.13
CA THR A 171 -13.72 -14.16 46.01
C THR A 171 -13.70 -14.83 44.64
N ASP A 172 -12.47 -14.96 44.14
CA ASP A 172 -12.00 -15.81 43.05
C ASP A 172 -12.29 -15.33 41.63
N ALA A 173 -11.48 -14.36 41.18
CA ALA A 173 -11.28 -14.08 39.77
C ALA A 173 -9.78 -14.23 39.50
N THR A 174 -9.44 -15.31 38.81
CA THR A 174 -8.22 -15.41 38.01
C THR A 174 -7.98 -14.09 37.28
N VAL A 175 -6.89 -13.41 37.62
CA VAL A 175 -6.35 -12.31 36.84
C VAL A 175 -5.87 -12.90 35.52
N GLY A 176 -6.80 -13.11 34.60
CA GLY A 176 -6.46 -13.15 33.19
C GLY A 176 -5.95 -11.76 32.88
N ALA A 177 -4.67 -11.65 32.51
CA ALA A 177 -4.16 -10.45 31.88
C ALA A 177 -5.14 -10.10 30.76
N ALA A 178 -5.83 -8.96 30.88
CA ALA A 178 -6.56 -8.40 29.78
C ALA A 178 -5.52 -8.28 28.65
N ALA A 179 -5.72 -9.04 27.57
CA ALA A 179 -5.00 -8.74 26.35
C ALA A 179 -5.35 -7.29 26.04
N GLU A 180 -4.37 -6.38 26.12
CA GLU A 180 -4.57 -4.98 25.75
C GLU A 180 -5.20 -5.00 24.37
N ALA A 181 -6.41 -4.45 24.26
CA ALA A 181 -7.13 -4.44 23.00
C ALA A 181 -6.31 -3.61 22.02
N THR A 182 -5.90 -4.21 20.91
CA THR A 182 -5.16 -3.50 19.86
C THR A 182 -5.95 -2.24 19.48
N PRO A 183 -5.34 -1.05 19.56
CA PRO A 183 -6.04 0.20 19.25
C PRO A 183 -6.60 0.16 17.83
N HIS A 184 -7.83 0.65 17.67
CA HIS A 184 -8.51 0.69 16.38
C HIS A 184 -8.58 2.13 15.85
N PRO A 185 -7.88 2.44 14.73
CA PRO A 185 -7.88 3.79 14.19
C PRO A 185 -9.26 4.13 13.62
N SER A 186 -9.73 5.36 13.88
CA SER A 186 -10.93 5.90 13.24
C SER A 186 -10.60 6.90 12.13
N ARG A 187 -11.48 6.99 11.12
CA ARG A 187 -11.37 7.97 10.02
C ARG A 187 -11.33 9.43 10.52
N ALA A 188 -12.16 9.76 11.51
CA ALA A 188 -12.21 11.10 12.08
C ALA A 188 -10.97 11.42 12.92
N GLY A 189 -10.46 10.46 13.69
CA GLY A 189 -9.23 10.67 14.47
C GLY A 189 -8.00 10.85 13.56
N PHE A 190 -7.85 10.03 12.51
CA PHE A 190 -6.77 10.21 11.54
C PHE A 190 -6.88 11.57 10.82
N ALA A 191 -8.09 12.04 10.52
CA ALA A 191 -8.31 13.39 9.99
C ALA A 191 -7.90 14.49 10.97
N ALA A 192 -8.19 14.34 12.27
CA ALA A 192 -7.75 15.28 13.28
C ALA A 192 -6.21 15.31 13.40
N GLU A 193 -5.55 14.14 13.34
CA GLU A 193 -4.09 14.03 13.40
C GLU A 193 -3.40 14.71 12.20
N ILE A 194 -3.99 14.62 10.99
CA ILE A 194 -3.50 15.39 9.83
C ILE A 194 -3.54 16.89 10.10
N LEU A 195 -4.59 17.40 10.76
CA LEU A 195 -4.71 18.84 11.05
C LEU A 195 -3.74 19.28 12.15
N ASP A 196 -3.47 18.44 13.15
CA ASP A 196 -2.41 18.71 14.13
C ASP A 196 -1.06 18.85 13.43
N TRP A 197 -0.72 17.89 12.56
CA TRP A 197 0.51 17.90 11.80
C TRP A 197 0.65 19.11 10.86
N GLU A 198 -0.43 19.53 10.20
CA GLU A 198 -0.46 20.72 9.32
C GLU A 198 0.04 21.98 10.05
N ASP A 199 -0.23 22.09 11.35
CA ASP A 199 0.12 23.26 12.17
C ASP A 199 1.54 23.23 12.76
N ARG A 200 2.31 22.15 12.56
CA ARG A 200 3.65 21.98 13.17
C ARG A 200 4.72 22.87 12.53
N SER A 201 4.65 23.14 11.22
CA SER A 201 5.65 23.97 10.51
C SER A 201 5.14 24.48 9.17
N GLU A 202 5.83 25.47 8.58
CA GLU A 202 5.52 25.94 7.21
C GLU A 202 5.67 24.83 6.17
N LEU A 203 6.67 23.94 6.32
CA LEU A 203 6.83 22.77 5.46
C LEU A 203 5.68 21.79 5.61
N SER A 204 5.23 21.53 6.85
CA SER A 204 4.09 20.64 7.11
C SER A 204 2.81 21.20 6.48
N ARG A 205 2.59 22.50 6.62
CA ARG A 205 1.44 23.19 6.01
C ARG A 205 1.46 23.13 4.49
N ALA A 206 2.63 23.35 3.87
CA ALA A 206 2.77 23.25 2.42
C ALA A 206 2.53 21.83 1.90
N TRP A 207 3.00 20.83 2.63
CA TRP A 207 2.83 19.41 2.31
C TRP A 207 1.38 18.96 2.46
N LEU A 208 0.75 19.28 3.59
CA LEU A 208 -0.56 18.74 3.95
C LEU A 208 -1.73 19.55 3.40
N ALA A 209 -1.52 20.69 2.72
CA ALA A 209 -2.60 21.61 2.34
C ALA A 209 -3.82 20.94 1.67
N GLU A 210 -3.62 20.08 0.66
CA GLU A 210 -4.69 19.37 -0.03
C GLU A 210 -5.35 18.28 0.85
N PHE A 211 -4.54 17.61 1.67
CA PHE A 211 -4.99 16.56 2.59
C PHE A 211 -5.77 17.13 3.78
N ALA A 212 -5.34 18.27 4.31
CA ALA A 212 -5.99 19.02 5.37
C ALA A 212 -7.37 19.55 4.94
N ALA A 213 -7.51 19.98 3.68
CA ALA A 213 -8.83 20.33 3.14
C ALA A 213 -9.78 19.12 3.14
N SER A 214 -9.28 17.93 2.80
CA SER A 214 -10.05 16.68 2.85
C SER A 214 -10.33 16.23 4.30
N ALA A 215 -9.39 16.42 5.22
CA ALA A 215 -9.55 16.14 6.64
C ALA A 215 -10.63 17.03 7.28
N ARG A 216 -10.60 18.35 7.01
CA ARG A 216 -11.65 19.30 7.42
C ARG A 216 -13.03 18.88 6.91
N TRP A 217 -13.12 18.39 5.67
CA TRP A 217 -14.38 17.85 5.13
C TRP A 217 -14.87 16.63 5.90
N VAL A 218 -13.98 15.67 6.21
CA VAL A 218 -14.32 14.50 7.03
C VAL A 218 -14.84 14.90 8.41
N LEU A 219 -14.30 15.97 8.99
CA LEU A 219 -14.72 16.52 10.28
C LEU A 219 -15.96 17.43 10.19
N GLY A 220 -16.51 17.67 9.00
CA GLY A 220 -17.72 18.47 8.78
C GLY A 220 -17.49 19.98 8.81
N ASP A 221 -16.25 20.46 8.66
CA ASP A 221 -15.95 21.88 8.56
C ASP A 221 -16.33 22.43 7.18
N SER A 222 -17.45 23.16 7.14
CA SER A 222 -17.98 23.79 5.91
C SER A 222 -17.20 25.02 5.42
N ALA A 223 -16.33 25.61 6.24
CA ALA A 223 -15.63 26.85 5.90
C ALA A 223 -14.30 26.60 5.16
N GLY A 224 -13.62 25.48 5.46
CA GLY A 224 -12.36 25.10 4.84
C GLY A 224 -12.29 23.66 4.30
N GLY A 225 -13.34 22.85 4.53
CA GLY A 225 -13.40 21.47 4.05
C GLY A 225 -13.73 21.37 2.57
N LEU A 226 -12.96 20.56 1.85
CA LEU A 226 -13.22 20.20 0.45
C LEU A 226 -13.37 18.69 0.31
N PRO A 227 -14.27 18.21 -0.56
CA PRO A 227 -14.52 16.78 -0.71
C PRO A 227 -13.26 16.05 -1.23
N PRO A 228 -12.91 14.87 -0.67
CA PRO A 228 -11.78 14.05 -1.14
C PRO A 228 -11.78 13.77 -2.65
N GLU A 229 -12.96 13.67 -3.26
CA GLU A 229 -13.13 13.45 -4.70
C GLU A 229 -12.58 14.60 -5.56
N ARG A 230 -12.34 15.78 -4.97
CA ARG A 230 -11.73 16.95 -5.62
C ARG A 230 -10.20 16.98 -5.51
N ALA A 231 -9.62 16.29 -4.53
CA ALA A 231 -8.18 16.34 -4.28
C ALA A 231 -7.40 16.06 -5.57
N TRP A 232 -6.34 16.84 -5.81
CA TRP A 232 -5.51 16.71 -7.02
C TRP A 232 -6.26 16.86 -8.35
N GLY A 233 -7.33 17.66 -8.34
CA GLY A 233 -8.18 17.85 -9.53
C GLY A 233 -9.05 16.63 -9.87
N GLY A 234 -9.23 15.70 -8.93
CA GLY A 234 -9.98 14.47 -9.12
C GLY A 234 -9.18 13.33 -9.77
N ILE A 235 -7.85 13.46 -9.85
CA ILE A 235 -6.97 12.39 -10.27
C ILE A 235 -6.86 11.37 -9.11
N PRO A 236 -7.12 10.07 -9.35
CA PRO A 236 -6.89 9.02 -8.36
C PRO A 236 -5.39 8.80 -8.11
N THR A 237 -4.85 9.46 -7.08
CA THR A 237 -3.44 9.36 -6.67
C THR A 237 -3.18 8.12 -5.80
N MET A 238 -1.91 7.86 -5.46
CA MET A 238 -1.52 6.79 -4.55
C MET A 238 -1.45 7.18 -3.07
N ALA A 239 -1.99 8.34 -2.68
CA ALA A 239 -1.75 8.93 -1.36
C ALA A 239 -2.12 8.03 -0.18
N GLY A 240 -3.16 7.20 -0.31
CA GLY A 240 -3.53 6.22 0.72
C GLY A 240 -2.53 5.07 0.88
N GLN A 241 -1.68 4.80 -0.11
CA GLN A 241 -0.63 3.77 -0.03
C GLN A 241 0.53 4.22 0.87
N MET A 242 0.60 5.50 1.23
CA MET A 242 1.60 6.02 2.16
C MET A 242 1.29 5.64 3.62
N PRO A 243 0.14 6.02 4.22
CA PRO A 243 -0.14 5.73 5.62
C PRO A 243 -0.68 4.32 5.88
N PHE A 244 -1.37 3.68 4.92
CA PHE A 244 -2.26 2.56 5.25
C PHE A 244 -1.69 1.16 5.01
N LEU A 245 -0.43 1.01 4.59
CA LEU A 245 0.23 -0.31 4.55
C LEU A 245 0.22 -1.02 5.92
N PRO A 246 0.47 -0.34 7.05
CA PRO A 246 0.45 -0.95 8.39
C PRO A 246 -0.93 -1.42 8.87
N VAL A 247 -2.03 -1.05 8.21
CA VAL A 247 -3.38 -1.55 8.56
C VAL A 247 -3.45 -3.08 8.47
N ALA A 248 -2.62 -3.68 7.61
CA ALA A 248 -2.45 -5.13 7.56
C ALA A 248 -2.03 -5.74 8.90
N LEU A 249 -1.23 -5.03 9.71
CA LEU A 249 -0.77 -5.51 11.03
C LEU A 249 -1.90 -5.56 12.06
N LEU A 250 -2.87 -4.65 11.95
CA LEU A 250 -4.02 -4.51 12.86
C LEU A 250 -5.20 -5.41 12.52
N SER A 251 -5.12 -6.13 11.40
CA SER A 251 -6.23 -6.91 10.86
C SER A 251 -5.98 -8.40 11.01
N ALA A 252 -7.00 -9.18 11.35
CA ALA A 252 -6.89 -10.63 11.44
C ALA A 252 -7.06 -11.30 10.07
N THR A 253 -7.85 -10.69 9.17
CA THR A 253 -8.12 -11.25 7.83
C THR A 253 -7.87 -10.24 6.69
N PRO A 254 -7.62 -10.71 5.45
CA PRO A 254 -7.49 -9.81 4.30
C PRO A 254 -8.73 -8.94 4.06
N GLU A 255 -9.94 -9.46 4.30
CA GLU A 255 -11.17 -8.69 4.16
C GLU A 255 -11.28 -7.58 5.23
N GLU A 256 -10.88 -7.85 6.47
CA GLU A 256 -10.81 -6.83 7.52
C GLU A 256 -9.81 -5.74 7.16
N ALA A 257 -8.61 -6.10 6.68
CA ALA A 257 -7.61 -5.14 6.22
C ALA A 257 -8.15 -4.26 5.10
N TYR A 258 -8.81 -4.87 4.12
CA TYR A 258 -9.46 -4.14 3.03
C TYR A 258 -10.48 -3.12 3.58
N ARG A 259 -11.42 -3.57 4.42
CA ARG A 259 -12.51 -2.71 4.93
C ARG A 259 -11.99 -1.58 5.82
N ALA A 260 -11.04 -1.89 6.70
CA ALA A 260 -10.41 -0.90 7.56
C ALA A 260 -9.68 0.17 6.75
N THR A 261 -8.87 -0.23 5.77
CA THR A 261 -8.20 0.71 4.87
C THR A 261 -9.21 1.53 4.07
N TRP A 262 -10.27 0.91 3.55
CA TRP A 262 -11.33 1.63 2.83
C TRP A 262 -12.00 2.70 3.71
N ASP A 263 -12.32 2.37 4.96
CA ASP A 263 -13.00 3.29 5.86
C ASP A 263 -12.09 4.46 6.27
N LEU A 264 -10.80 4.22 6.48
CA LEU A 264 -9.80 5.25 6.80
C LEU A 264 -9.48 6.15 5.60
N ASN A 265 -9.47 5.59 4.39
CA ASN A 265 -8.85 6.24 3.24
C ASN A 265 -9.71 7.34 2.62
N PHE A 266 -9.55 8.56 3.13
CA PHE A 266 -10.05 9.79 2.51
C PHE A 266 -8.95 10.54 1.74
N LEU A 267 -7.74 10.00 1.66
CA LEU A 267 -6.64 10.59 0.88
C LEU A 267 -6.75 10.22 -0.60
N ASP A 268 -7.28 9.03 -0.89
CA ASP A 268 -7.56 8.57 -2.25
C ASP A 268 -9.01 8.87 -2.65
N ASN A 269 -9.20 8.93 -3.97
CA ASN A 269 -10.51 9.00 -4.61
C ASN A 269 -10.64 7.93 -5.70
N GLY A 270 -11.87 7.77 -6.23
CA GLY A 270 -12.13 6.89 -7.38
C GLY A 270 -11.66 5.45 -7.15
N PHE A 271 -11.00 4.88 -8.17
CA PHE A 271 -10.51 3.50 -8.12
C PHE A 271 -9.26 3.34 -7.24
N ALA A 272 -8.51 4.41 -6.92
CA ALA A 272 -7.31 4.30 -6.11
C ALA A 272 -7.64 3.80 -4.70
N LYS A 273 -8.81 4.17 -4.18
CA LYS A 273 -9.31 3.68 -2.90
C LYS A 273 -9.50 2.15 -2.87
N ASP A 274 -9.98 1.55 -3.96
CA ASP A 274 -10.06 0.08 -4.11
C ASP A 274 -8.66 -0.54 -4.16
N ILE A 275 -7.76 0.05 -4.95
CA ILE A 275 -6.37 -0.43 -5.09
C ILE A 275 -5.64 -0.44 -3.74
N THR A 276 -5.65 0.67 -3.02
CA THR A 276 -5.01 0.81 -1.70
C THR A 276 -5.58 -0.18 -0.68
N SER A 277 -6.90 -0.39 -0.69
CA SER A 277 -7.56 -1.36 0.20
C SER A 277 -7.18 -2.80 -0.14
N ALA A 278 -7.06 -3.12 -1.44
CA ALA A 278 -6.58 -4.42 -1.88
C ALA A 278 -5.09 -4.64 -1.55
N ILE A 279 -4.25 -3.61 -1.64
CA ILE A 279 -2.84 -3.67 -1.21
C ILE A 279 -2.75 -4.08 0.25
N ALA A 280 -3.55 -3.47 1.15
CA ALA A 280 -3.59 -3.85 2.55
C ALA A 280 -4.02 -5.31 2.77
N ALA A 281 -5.01 -5.79 2.00
CA ALA A 281 -5.41 -7.19 1.99
C ALA A 281 -4.28 -8.14 1.53
N GLY A 282 -3.53 -7.73 0.50
CA GLY A 282 -2.36 -8.47 0.02
C GLY A 282 -1.23 -8.51 1.04
N LEU A 283 -0.95 -7.40 1.74
CA LEU A 283 0.04 -7.34 2.81
C LEU A 283 -0.37 -8.23 3.99
N ARG A 284 -1.66 -8.26 4.32
CA ARG A 284 -2.20 -9.18 5.33
C ARG A 284 -1.96 -10.65 4.96
N GLU A 285 -2.05 -11.00 3.69
CA GLU A 285 -1.64 -12.32 3.20
C GLU A 285 -0.12 -12.53 3.28
N ALA A 286 0.69 -11.54 2.87
CA ALA A 286 2.16 -11.63 2.88
C ALA A 286 2.73 -12.00 4.26
N LEU A 287 2.09 -11.53 5.33
CA LEU A 287 2.45 -11.79 6.71
C LEU A 287 2.26 -13.27 7.14
N ASN A 288 1.43 -14.05 6.42
CA ASN A 288 1.09 -15.43 6.78
C ASN A 288 2.23 -16.42 6.49
N SER A 289 2.47 -17.38 7.39
CA SER A 289 3.50 -18.41 7.20
C SER A 289 3.26 -19.19 5.91
N GLY A 290 4.26 -19.22 5.02
CA GLY A 290 4.14 -19.89 3.72
C GLY A 290 3.43 -19.10 2.62
N ALA A 291 3.08 -17.83 2.86
CA ALA A 291 2.66 -16.93 1.80
C ALA A 291 3.67 -16.90 0.65
N THR A 292 3.17 -16.64 -0.56
CA THR A 292 3.97 -16.52 -1.78
C THR A 292 3.56 -15.26 -2.51
N TRP A 293 4.40 -14.78 -3.43
CA TRP A 293 3.99 -13.66 -4.29
C TRP A 293 2.66 -13.94 -5.01
N GLN A 294 2.46 -15.18 -5.50
CA GLN A 294 1.22 -15.57 -6.17
C GLN A 294 0.00 -15.56 -5.23
N SER A 295 0.15 -15.97 -3.97
CA SER A 295 -0.97 -15.94 -3.02
C SER A 295 -1.36 -14.51 -2.68
N ILE A 296 -0.38 -13.60 -2.55
CA ILE A 296 -0.61 -12.16 -2.38
C ILE A 296 -1.47 -11.61 -3.52
N GLU A 297 -1.08 -11.82 -4.77
CA GLU A 297 -1.87 -11.30 -5.91
C GLU A 297 -3.27 -11.90 -5.96
N GLN A 298 -3.39 -13.21 -5.67
CA GLN A 298 -4.67 -13.89 -5.65
C GLN A 298 -5.60 -13.32 -4.57
N VAL A 299 -5.07 -12.99 -3.39
CA VAL A 299 -5.83 -12.36 -2.31
C VAL A 299 -6.25 -10.94 -2.70
N MET A 300 -5.36 -10.15 -3.30
CA MET A 300 -5.71 -8.81 -3.80
C MET A 300 -6.87 -8.85 -4.81
N ARG A 301 -6.84 -9.81 -5.73
CA ARG A 301 -7.90 -10.00 -6.74
C ARG A 301 -9.22 -10.46 -6.13
N SER A 302 -9.17 -11.45 -5.23
CA SER A 302 -10.38 -12.09 -4.68
C SER A 302 -11.02 -11.34 -3.52
N THR A 303 -10.28 -10.46 -2.84
CA THR A 303 -10.83 -9.60 -1.78
C THR A 303 -11.51 -8.39 -2.41
N ASP A 304 -12.82 -8.51 -2.61
CA ASP A 304 -13.68 -7.47 -3.21
C ASP A 304 -15.01 -7.36 -2.43
N PRO A 305 -14.98 -6.86 -1.19
CA PRO A 305 -16.16 -6.80 -0.34
C PRO A 305 -17.26 -5.86 -0.87
N TYR A 306 -16.90 -4.89 -1.71
CA TYR A 306 -17.83 -3.94 -2.31
C TYR A 306 -18.28 -4.33 -3.73
N GLY A 307 -17.72 -5.38 -4.32
CA GLY A 307 -18.17 -5.95 -5.57
C GLY A 307 -17.78 -5.16 -6.83
N PHE A 308 -16.62 -4.49 -6.84
CA PHE A 308 -16.07 -3.82 -8.02
C PHE A 308 -15.96 -4.74 -9.23
N GLY A 309 -15.54 -6.00 -9.04
CA GLY A 309 -15.44 -7.01 -10.11
C GLY A 309 -16.81 -7.51 -10.62
N ARG A 310 -17.90 -7.17 -9.92
CA ARG A 310 -19.28 -7.54 -10.30
C ARG A 310 -20.03 -6.42 -11.02
N VAL A 311 -19.40 -5.25 -11.19
CA VAL A 311 -20.01 -4.13 -11.92
C VAL A 311 -20.10 -4.49 -13.41
N PRO A 312 -21.31 -4.49 -14.02
CA PRO A 312 -21.45 -4.81 -15.43
C PRO A 312 -20.67 -3.84 -16.33
N TRP A 313 -20.06 -4.38 -17.39
CA TRP A 313 -19.38 -3.63 -18.48
C TRP A 313 -18.09 -2.88 -18.11
N VAL A 314 -17.75 -2.78 -16.83
CA VAL A 314 -16.55 -2.09 -16.35
C VAL A 314 -15.71 -3.09 -15.56
N PRO A 315 -14.50 -3.45 -16.02
CA PRO A 315 -13.64 -4.33 -15.25
C PRO A 315 -13.12 -3.60 -14.00
N ARG A 316 -12.85 -4.36 -12.93
CA ARG A 316 -12.16 -3.83 -11.75
C ARG A 316 -10.79 -3.30 -12.19
N GLN A 317 -10.49 -2.05 -11.82
CA GLN A 317 -9.26 -1.38 -12.28
C GLN A 317 -8.00 -2.09 -11.74
N LEU A 318 -8.02 -2.53 -10.48
CA LEU A 318 -6.93 -3.32 -9.90
C LEU A 318 -6.55 -4.53 -10.75
N GLU A 319 -7.53 -5.31 -11.22
CA GLU A 319 -7.28 -6.53 -12.01
C GLU A 319 -6.61 -6.20 -13.34
N GLN A 320 -7.04 -5.12 -14.00
CA GLN A 320 -6.44 -4.67 -15.25
C GLN A 320 -4.95 -4.33 -15.08
N TRP A 321 -4.60 -3.64 -13.99
CA TRP A 321 -3.22 -3.24 -13.73
C TRP A 321 -2.33 -4.40 -13.29
N LEU A 322 -2.87 -5.35 -12.52
CA LEU A 322 -2.16 -6.60 -12.20
C LEU A 322 -1.93 -7.47 -13.45
N ASP A 323 -2.91 -7.53 -14.37
CA ASP A 323 -2.77 -8.23 -15.64
C ASP A 323 -1.73 -7.54 -16.54
N ALA A 324 -1.78 -6.20 -16.63
CA ALA A 324 -0.80 -5.42 -17.37
C ALA A 324 0.62 -5.61 -16.82
N ALA A 325 0.79 -5.64 -15.49
CA ALA A 325 2.09 -5.90 -14.85
C ALA A 325 2.64 -7.29 -15.21
N ALA A 326 1.76 -8.31 -15.20
CA ALA A 326 2.13 -9.67 -15.58
C ALA A 326 2.51 -9.78 -17.07
N GLU A 327 1.76 -9.11 -17.94
CA GLU A 327 2.03 -9.07 -19.38
C GLU A 327 3.35 -8.35 -19.69
N ILE A 328 3.57 -7.18 -19.10
CA ILE A 328 4.80 -6.40 -19.24
C ILE A 328 6.01 -7.23 -18.78
N ALA A 329 5.94 -7.86 -17.61
CA ALA A 329 7.04 -8.69 -17.12
C ALA A 329 7.32 -9.92 -18.01
N ARG A 330 6.26 -10.52 -18.57
CA ARG A 330 6.38 -11.64 -19.52
C ARG A 330 7.10 -11.19 -20.80
N GLU A 331 6.73 -10.05 -21.34
CA GLU A 331 7.34 -9.47 -22.55
C GLU A 331 8.72 -8.84 -22.30
N ALA A 332 9.04 -8.51 -21.05
CA ALA A 332 10.38 -8.12 -20.68
C ALA A 332 11.37 -9.28 -20.82
N HIS A 333 10.90 -10.54 -20.88
CA HIS A 333 11.73 -11.74 -20.98
C HIS A 333 12.85 -11.79 -19.94
N GLY A 334 12.58 -11.25 -18.74
CA GLY A 334 13.54 -11.14 -17.65
C GLY A 334 14.63 -10.08 -17.83
N SER A 335 14.51 -9.17 -18.81
CA SER A 335 15.41 -8.04 -19.00
C SER A 335 14.88 -6.78 -18.30
N PRO A 336 15.59 -6.22 -17.31
CA PRO A 336 15.22 -4.94 -16.70
C PRO A 336 15.16 -3.79 -17.71
N GLU A 337 16.08 -3.73 -18.68
CA GLU A 337 16.06 -2.70 -19.72
C GLU A 337 14.77 -2.75 -20.54
N ARG A 338 14.36 -3.96 -20.96
CA ARG A 338 13.12 -4.16 -21.71
C ARG A 338 11.90 -3.84 -20.84
N LEU A 339 11.95 -4.17 -19.56
CA LEU A 339 10.92 -3.78 -18.60
C LEU A 339 10.74 -2.26 -18.59
N TYR A 340 11.83 -1.49 -18.50
CA TYR A 340 11.76 -0.03 -18.48
C TYR A 340 11.16 0.54 -19.76
N GLU A 341 11.57 0.04 -20.93
CA GLU A 341 10.98 0.45 -22.22
C GLU A 341 9.48 0.18 -22.28
N LEU A 342 9.04 -0.98 -21.78
CA LEU A 342 7.63 -1.37 -21.77
C LEU A 342 6.82 -0.54 -20.79
N LEU A 343 7.36 -0.24 -19.61
CA LEU A 343 6.73 0.64 -18.62
C LEU A 343 6.60 2.06 -19.17
N ASP A 344 7.68 2.65 -19.68
CA ASP A 344 7.67 4.00 -20.27
C ASP A 344 6.68 4.10 -21.44
N ALA A 345 6.57 3.05 -22.27
CA ALA A 345 5.70 3.06 -23.44
C ALA A 345 4.21 2.76 -23.13
N ARG A 346 3.91 2.03 -22.05
CA ARG A 346 2.55 1.52 -21.78
C ARG A 346 1.87 2.13 -20.57
N ALA A 347 2.62 2.63 -19.59
CA ALA A 347 2.01 3.26 -18.42
C ALA A 347 1.16 4.46 -18.88
N ASP A 348 1.66 5.29 -19.80
CA ASP A 348 0.98 6.50 -20.29
C ASP A 348 0.38 7.33 -19.13
N ALA A 349 1.11 7.36 -18.01
CA ALA A 349 0.65 8.00 -16.79
C ALA A 349 0.55 9.52 -17.03
N THR A 350 -0.56 10.12 -16.61
CA THR A 350 -0.68 11.58 -16.58
C THR A 350 0.27 12.14 -15.52
N THR A 351 0.31 11.46 -14.38
CA THR A 351 1.25 11.70 -13.30
C THR A 351 1.78 10.38 -12.77
N TRP A 352 3.07 10.31 -12.48
CA TRP A 352 3.70 9.06 -12.03
C TRP A 352 3.28 8.61 -10.62
N TRP A 353 2.57 9.46 -9.87
CA TRP A 353 1.97 9.17 -8.56
C TRP A 353 0.47 8.80 -8.63
N GLU A 354 -0.02 8.33 -9.77
CA GLU A 354 -1.38 7.75 -9.89
C GLU A 354 -1.47 6.42 -9.13
N GLY A 355 -2.62 6.15 -8.50
CA GLY A 355 -2.79 5.02 -7.57
C GLY A 355 -2.51 3.63 -8.17
N TRP A 356 -2.54 3.48 -9.49
CA TRP A 356 -2.24 2.23 -10.17
C TRP A 356 -0.76 2.06 -10.55
N VAL A 357 0.01 3.15 -10.64
CA VAL A 357 1.39 3.13 -11.13
C VAL A 357 2.32 2.32 -10.20
N PRO A 358 2.29 2.50 -8.86
CA PRO A 358 3.11 1.69 -7.96
C PRO A 358 2.83 0.19 -8.08
N VAL A 359 1.57 -0.20 -8.32
CA VAL A 359 1.19 -1.59 -8.55
C VAL A 359 1.81 -2.10 -9.84
N LEU A 360 1.68 -1.35 -10.94
CA LEU A 360 2.24 -1.74 -12.24
C LEU A 360 3.77 -1.96 -12.15
N VAL A 361 4.47 -0.99 -11.56
CA VAL A 361 5.94 -1.00 -11.43
C VAL A 361 6.39 -2.12 -10.50
N THR A 362 5.84 -2.19 -9.29
CA THR A 362 6.26 -3.18 -8.28
C THR A 362 6.00 -4.60 -8.76
N PHE A 363 4.80 -4.90 -9.27
CA PHE A 363 4.41 -6.27 -9.60
C PHE A 363 5.11 -6.78 -10.86
N SER A 364 5.48 -5.89 -11.78
CA SER A 364 6.30 -6.26 -12.95
C SER A 364 7.77 -6.44 -12.56
N ALA A 365 8.32 -5.56 -11.71
CA ALA A 365 9.69 -5.65 -11.22
C ALA A 365 9.94 -6.88 -10.34
N VAL A 366 8.99 -7.29 -9.49
CA VAL A 366 9.10 -8.53 -8.69
C VAL A 366 9.23 -9.75 -9.59
N ARG A 367 8.47 -9.80 -10.69
CA ARG A 367 8.55 -10.92 -11.65
C ARG A 367 9.91 -10.94 -12.38
N VAL A 368 10.40 -9.79 -12.82
CA VAL A 368 11.71 -9.70 -13.50
C VAL A 368 12.85 -10.01 -12.53
N GLY A 369 12.78 -9.51 -11.30
CA GLY A 369 13.69 -9.81 -10.19
C GLY A 369 13.49 -11.21 -9.59
N GLN A 370 12.55 -12.00 -10.11
CA GLN A 370 12.25 -13.38 -9.66
C GLN A 370 11.98 -13.50 -8.15
N GLY A 371 11.42 -12.44 -7.54
CA GLY A 371 11.15 -12.38 -6.10
C GLY A 371 12.36 -12.17 -5.22
N ASP A 372 13.56 -11.93 -5.76
CA ASP A 372 14.72 -11.53 -4.96
C ASP A 372 14.53 -10.08 -4.46
N PRO A 373 14.47 -9.84 -3.14
CA PRO A 373 14.03 -8.53 -2.65
C PRO A 373 14.93 -7.36 -3.06
N LEU A 374 16.25 -7.51 -2.90
CA LEU A 374 17.18 -6.42 -3.19
C LEU A 374 17.37 -6.24 -4.70
N ALA A 375 17.34 -7.32 -5.49
CA ALA A 375 17.38 -7.20 -6.94
C ALA A 375 16.12 -6.52 -7.49
N THR A 376 14.94 -6.86 -6.95
CA THR A 376 13.69 -6.18 -7.30
C THR A 376 13.75 -4.70 -6.95
N MET A 377 14.18 -4.35 -5.75
CA MET A 377 14.31 -2.95 -5.34
C MET A 377 15.34 -2.21 -6.22
N GLN A 378 16.47 -2.82 -6.58
CA GLN A 378 17.40 -2.23 -7.55
C GLN A 378 16.75 -1.95 -8.91
N ILE A 379 15.94 -2.88 -9.42
CA ILE A 379 15.23 -2.71 -10.70
C ILE A 379 14.29 -1.49 -10.64
N ILE A 380 13.54 -1.35 -9.54
CA ILE A 380 12.62 -0.23 -9.36
C ILE A 380 13.41 1.09 -9.24
N GLN A 381 14.51 1.09 -8.49
CA GLN A 381 15.36 2.28 -8.31
C GLN A 381 15.95 2.78 -9.65
N GLU A 382 16.35 1.88 -10.54
CA GLU A 382 16.86 2.22 -11.87
C GLU A 382 15.76 2.69 -12.85
N PHE A 383 14.49 2.38 -12.59
CA PHE A 383 13.37 2.82 -13.43
C PHE A 383 13.14 4.34 -13.29
N GLY A 384 13.22 4.88 -12.07
CA GLY A 384 13.04 6.29 -11.75
C GLY A 384 11.57 6.70 -11.57
N HIS A 385 11.28 7.99 -11.80
CA HIS A 385 9.99 8.64 -11.54
C HIS A 385 9.67 8.74 -10.04
N ASP A 386 8.47 8.37 -9.58
CA ASP A 386 8.01 8.42 -8.18
C ASP A 386 8.62 7.26 -7.36
N THR A 387 9.94 7.30 -7.18
CA THR A 387 10.77 6.12 -6.90
C THR A 387 10.68 5.67 -5.43
N ASP A 388 10.62 6.61 -4.51
CA ASP A 388 10.38 6.39 -3.07
C ASP A 388 9.05 5.67 -2.83
N SER A 389 7.98 6.16 -3.47
CA SER A 389 6.66 5.54 -3.46
C SER A 389 6.66 4.09 -3.98
N TYR A 390 7.32 3.83 -5.11
CA TYR A 390 7.37 2.47 -5.66
C TYR A 390 8.18 1.53 -4.77
N LEU A 391 9.33 2.01 -4.28
CA LEU A 391 10.22 1.23 -3.44
C LEU A 391 9.64 0.97 -2.06
N GLN A 392 8.91 1.91 -1.47
CA GLN A 392 8.30 1.69 -0.16
C GLN A 392 7.17 0.65 -0.23
N LEU A 393 6.40 0.63 -1.32
CA LEU A 393 5.42 -0.43 -1.58
C LEU A 393 6.11 -1.80 -1.76
N ALA A 394 7.15 -1.86 -2.61
CA ALA A 394 7.91 -3.08 -2.84
C ALA A 394 8.55 -3.60 -1.55
N GLY A 395 9.21 -2.71 -0.80
CA GLY A 395 9.85 -3.00 0.47
C GLY A 395 8.87 -3.51 1.52
N ALA A 396 7.66 -2.93 1.60
CA ALA A 396 6.61 -3.42 2.48
C ALA A 396 6.20 -4.87 2.17
N PHE A 397 5.93 -5.19 0.91
CA PHE A 397 5.54 -6.56 0.53
C PHE A 397 6.68 -7.56 0.71
N LEU A 398 7.88 -7.23 0.25
CA LEU A 398 9.04 -8.13 0.31
C LEU A 398 9.48 -8.34 1.77
N GLY A 399 9.43 -7.29 2.59
CA GLY A 399 9.69 -7.38 4.02
C GLY A 399 8.62 -8.17 4.78
N ALA A 400 7.33 -8.00 4.46
CA ALA A 400 6.26 -8.80 5.03
C ALA A 400 6.40 -10.29 4.68
N LEU A 401 6.82 -10.60 3.45
CA LEU A 401 6.97 -11.96 2.94
C LEU A 401 8.19 -12.68 3.56
N HIS A 402 9.32 -11.98 3.63
CA HIS A 402 10.62 -12.57 3.97
C HIS A 402 11.13 -12.28 5.38
N GLY A 403 10.55 -11.29 6.08
CA GLY A 403 11.05 -10.79 7.35
C GLY A 403 12.10 -9.68 7.17
N ALA A 404 12.38 -8.95 8.25
CA ALA A 404 13.32 -7.82 8.23
C ALA A 404 14.76 -8.23 7.83
N ASP A 405 15.15 -9.47 8.11
CA ASP A 405 16.51 -9.96 7.86
C ASP A 405 16.93 -10.05 6.39
N VAL A 406 15.98 -9.90 5.47
CA VAL A 406 16.30 -9.83 4.05
C VAL A 406 16.98 -8.52 3.63
N PHE A 407 16.82 -7.46 4.42
CA PHE A 407 17.47 -6.17 4.21
C PHE A 407 18.78 -6.10 5.00
N PRO A 408 19.89 -5.57 4.46
CA PRO A 408 21.14 -5.46 5.21
C PRO A 408 20.99 -4.65 6.51
N GLU A 409 21.59 -5.13 7.60
CA GLU A 409 21.53 -4.49 8.93
C GLU A 409 21.87 -3.00 8.87
N ALA A 410 22.90 -2.62 8.11
CA ALA A 410 23.29 -1.22 7.93
C ALA A 410 22.15 -0.34 7.39
N MET A 411 21.33 -0.83 6.46
CA MET A 411 20.17 -0.09 5.95
C MET A 411 19.07 0.02 6.99
N ARG A 412 18.79 -1.08 7.70
CA ARG A 412 17.78 -1.11 8.76
C ARG A 412 18.12 -0.09 9.84
N SER A 413 19.36 -0.11 10.34
CA SER A 413 19.83 0.84 11.34
C SER A 413 19.76 2.28 10.85
N GLN A 414 20.21 2.54 9.61
CA GLN A 414 20.15 3.90 9.03
C GLN A 414 18.74 4.48 9.04
N VAL A 415 17.74 3.74 8.58
CA VAL A 415 16.37 4.28 8.52
C VAL A 415 15.71 4.38 9.90
N THR A 416 15.97 3.44 10.82
CA THR A 416 15.44 3.52 12.18
C THR A 416 16.09 4.65 12.97
N GLU A 417 17.38 4.90 12.78
CA GLU A 417 18.08 6.02 13.39
C GLU A 417 17.59 7.36 12.82
N SER A 418 17.37 7.45 11.51
CA SER A 418 16.77 8.64 10.90
C SER A 418 15.34 8.90 11.40
N LEU A 419 14.50 7.86 11.49
CA LEU A 419 13.14 7.95 12.03
C LEU A 419 13.15 8.51 13.46
N ALA A 420 13.97 7.95 14.34
CA ALA A 420 14.08 8.38 15.73
C ALA A 420 14.68 9.79 15.86
N ARG A 421 15.72 10.10 15.09
CA ARG A 421 16.39 11.41 15.14
C ARG A 421 15.48 12.54 14.65
N ASP A 422 14.82 12.34 13.51
CA ASP A 422 14.11 13.42 12.82
C ASP A 422 12.67 13.59 13.32
N TYR A 423 12.06 12.51 13.83
CA TYR A 423 10.65 12.49 14.20
C TYR A 423 10.36 11.95 15.61
N GLY A 424 11.38 11.43 16.33
CA GLY A 424 11.16 10.83 17.65
C GLY A 424 10.34 9.53 17.62
N ALA A 425 10.15 8.93 16.45
CA ALA A 425 9.34 7.72 16.27
C ALA A 425 10.20 6.44 16.27
N SER A 426 9.59 5.31 16.64
CA SER A 426 10.25 4.01 16.71
C SER A 426 9.44 2.92 16.04
N VAL A 427 10.10 2.10 15.21
CA VAL A 427 9.49 0.88 14.66
C VAL A 427 9.11 -0.10 15.77
N ASP A 428 9.84 -0.15 16.88
CA ASP A 428 9.50 -1.04 17.99
C ASP A 428 8.20 -0.62 18.69
N GLU A 429 8.02 0.69 18.91
CA GLU A 429 6.77 1.23 19.48
C GLU A 429 5.60 1.01 18.51
N TRP A 430 5.82 1.16 17.20
CA TRP A 430 4.81 0.86 16.18
C TRP A 430 4.39 -0.62 16.18
N LEU A 431 5.35 -1.54 16.40
CA LEU A 431 5.05 -2.96 16.54
C LEU A 431 4.25 -3.25 17.81
N GLU A 432 4.62 -2.62 18.94
CA GLU A 432 3.89 -2.76 20.20
C GLU A 432 2.45 -2.25 20.09
N LEU A 433 2.25 -1.06 19.48
CA LEU A 433 0.91 -0.53 19.18
C LEU A 433 0.11 -1.46 18.27
N ALA A 434 0.77 -2.21 17.39
CA ALA A 434 0.14 -3.20 16.53
C ALA A 434 -0.05 -4.59 17.20
N GLY A 435 0.36 -4.75 18.46
CA GLY A 435 0.19 -5.98 19.24
C GLY A 435 1.24 -7.07 18.98
N TYR A 436 2.44 -6.69 18.50
CA TYR A 436 3.55 -7.62 18.22
C TYR A 436 4.60 -7.63 19.30
#